data_AF-A0A8H6EJD4-F1
#
_entry.id   AF-A0A8H6EJD4-F1
#
_cell.length_a   1.000
_cell.length_b   1.000
_cell.length_c   1.000
_cell.angle_alpha   90.00
_cell.angle_beta   90.00
_cell.angle_gamma   90.00
#
_symmetry.space_group_name_H-M   'P 1'
#
loop_
_entity.id
_entity.type
_entity.pdbx_description
1 polymer ?
#
loop_
_entity_poly.entity_id
_entity_poly.type
_entity_poly.pdbx_seq_one_letter_code
_entity_poly.pdbx_strand_id
1 'polypeptide(L)'
;MSTECKLLAKIWCSPTPTAPAAKVLHTACLLYLESIKLSTSCSSPEPRTLESLPAEIQYKIIGYLGFMGKTKLRQTNHFYNTTIPAPTPTDEELRELILATESEDYATSKQLLACNNCLRLRHVSKFRDTQTKGKRIRNGPQRHLRLCLQCAIWKGWYRLGKFIKVYGEDVYICRCRRATPKANLPSNWIAHKRCADCFSEMEKSRQRREESKRKRKDVLMMAWKEWFTPEQEQEQRDMYFHFGPRRTPS
;
A
#
# COMPACT_ATOMS: atom_id res chain seq x y z
N MET A 1 0.49 49.01 -16.88
CA MET A 1 -0.34 50.14 -17.35
C MET A 1 -0.49 50.06 -18.86
N SER A 2 -1.73 50.00 -19.36
CA SER A 2 -2.04 50.00 -20.80
C SER A 2 -1.44 51.24 -21.48
N THR A 3 -1.01 51.09 -22.75
CA THR A 3 -0.55 52.20 -23.61
C THR A 3 -1.57 53.33 -23.70
N GLU A 4 -2.85 53.02 -23.57
CA GLU A 4 -3.96 53.98 -23.54
C GLU A 4 -3.90 54.89 -22.30
N CYS A 5 -3.51 54.35 -21.14
CA CYS A 5 -3.40 55.14 -19.91
C CYS A 5 -2.28 56.19 -19.99
N LYS A 6 -1.19 55.89 -20.72
CA LYS A 6 -0.09 56.85 -20.93
C LYS A 6 -0.49 57.98 -21.88
N LEU A 7 -1.36 57.69 -22.84
CA LEU A 7 -1.89 58.67 -23.80
C LEU A 7 -2.88 59.62 -23.12
N LEU A 8 -3.78 59.07 -22.28
CA LEU A 8 -4.74 59.85 -21.51
C LEU A 8 -4.05 60.78 -20.49
N ALA A 9 -3.01 60.32 -19.80
CA ALA A 9 -2.25 61.15 -18.87
C ALA A 9 -1.56 62.35 -19.55
N LYS A 10 -1.07 62.17 -20.79
CA LYS A 10 -0.47 63.27 -21.56
C LYS A 10 -1.48 64.33 -22.00
N ILE A 11 -2.70 63.92 -22.36
CA ILE A 11 -3.77 64.84 -22.74
C ILE A 11 -4.23 65.64 -21.52
N TRP A 12 -4.38 64.97 -20.37
CA TRP A 12 -4.90 65.57 -19.14
C TRP A 12 -3.93 66.54 -18.46
N CYS A 13 -2.61 66.31 -18.62
CA CYS A 13 -1.58 67.19 -18.07
C CYS A 13 -1.16 68.32 -19.02
N SER A 14 -1.84 68.51 -20.16
CA SER A 14 -1.54 69.62 -21.06
C SER A 14 -2.16 70.93 -20.56
N PRO A 15 -1.46 72.08 -20.67
CA PRO A 15 -1.98 73.37 -20.24
C PRO A 15 -3.23 73.74 -21.06
N THR A 16 -4.25 74.26 -20.38
CA THR A 16 -5.54 74.64 -20.99
C THR A 16 -5.29 75.58 -22.16
N PRO A 17 -5.72 75.24 -23.39
CA PRO A 17 -5.42 76.06 -24.55
C PRO A 17 -6.06 77.44 -24.43
N THR A 18 -5.31 78.49 -24.78
CA THR A 18 -5.76 79.88 -24.62
C THR A 18 -6.73 80.31 -25.73
N ALA A 19 -6.65 79.68 -26.90
CA ALA A 19 -7.47 80.00 -28.06
C ALA A 19 -8.95 79.54 -27.88
N PRO A 20 -9.96 80.37 -28.22
CA PRO A 20 -11.37 80.06 -27.98
C PRO A 20 -11.85 78.76 -28.63
N ALA A 21 -11.47 78.50 -29.89
CA ALA A 21 -11.86 77.29 -30.60
C ALA A 21 -11.26 76.02 -29.98
N ALA A 22 -10.03 76.10 -29.46
CA ALA A 22 -9.37 74.98 -28.80
C ALA A 22 -9.95 74.69 -27.41
N LYS A 23 -10.49 75.71 -26.70
CA LYS A 23 -11.24 75.50 -25.44
C LYS A 23 -12.52 74.72 -25.68
N VAL A 24 -13.29 75.06 -26.71
CA VAL A 24 -14.53 74.34 -27.05
C VAL A 24 -14.26 72.87 -27.35
N LEU A 25 -13.23 72.59 -28.15
CA LEU A 25 -12.84 71.23 -28.49
C LEU A 25 -12.31 70.45 -27.28
N HIS A 26 -11.53 71.09 -26.41
CA HIS A 26 -11.04 70.50 -25.16
C HIS A 26 -12.20 70.15 -24.21
N THR A 27 -13.16 71.06 -24.02
CA THR A 27 -14.35 70.80 -23.20
C THR A 27 -15.22 69.68 -23.77
N ALA A 28 -15.43 69.63 -25.09
CA ALA A 28 -16.15 68.53 -25.73
C ALA A 28 -15.43 67.19 -25.55
N CYS A 29 -14.10 67.15 -25.67
CA CYS A 29 -13.30 65.97 -25.38
C CYS A 29 -13.40 65.53 -23.92
N LEU A 30 -13.38 66.47 -22.96
CA LEU A 30 -13.54 66.13 -21.55
C LEU A 30 -14.93 65.56 -21.25
N LEU A 31 -15.99 66.15 -21.79
CA LEU A 31 -17.37 65.64 -21.63
C LEU A 31 -17.53 64.25 -22.27
N TYR A 32 -16.94 64.03 -23.44
CA TYR A 32 -16.94 62.72 -24.09
C TYR A 32 -16.17 61.67 -23.26
N LEU A 33 -15.00 62.02 -22.73
CA LEU A 33 -14.23 61.14 -21.85
C LEU A 33 -14.93 60.86 -20.52
N GLU A 34 -15.66 61.82 -19.95
CA GLU A 34 -16.51 61.59 -18.78
C GLU A 34 -17.69 60.65 -19.09
N SER A 35 -18.32 60.80 -20.26
CA SER A 35 -19.37 59.90 -20.72
C SER A 35 -18.88 58.46 -20.94
N ILE A 36 -17.65 58.29 -21.43
CA ILE A 36 -17.01 56.98 -21.57
C ILE A 36 -16.65 56.40 -20.21
N LYS A 37 -16.10 57.19 -19.28
CA LYS A 37 -15.75 56.72 -17.92
C LYS A 37 -16.95 56.19 -17.14
N LEU A 38 -18.15 56.69 -17.38
CA LEU A 38 -19.38 56.15 -16.78
C LEU A 38 -19.75 54.77 -17.34
N SER A 39 -19.35 54.46 -18.58
CA SER A 39 -19.52 53.11 -19.16
C SER A 39 -18.35 52.18 -18.82
N THR A 40 -17.19 52.74 -18.48
CA THR A 40 -16.01 52.01 -17.97
C THR A 40 -15.88 52.16 -16.46
N SER A 41 -16.98 52.04 -15.70
CA SER A 41 -16.86 51.58 -14.32
C SER A 41 -16.32 50.15 -14.39
N CYS A 42 -15.00 50.03 -14.45
CA CYS A 42 -14.27 48.87 -13.97
C CYS A 42 -14.63 48.70 -12.50
N SER A 43 -15.83 48.17 -12.22
CA SER A 43 -16.00 47.27 -11.10
C SER A 43 -14.85 46.30 -11.25
N SER A 44 -13.87 46.33 -10.33
CA SER A 44 -12.90 45.24 -10.22
C SER A 44 -13.73 43.97 -10.35
N PRO A 45 -13.56 43.13 -11.38
CA PRO A 45 -14.38 41.95 -11.51
C PRO A 45 -14.13 41.20 -10.22
N GLU A 46 -15.16 41.16 -9.37
CA GLU A 46 -15.12 40.49 -8.09
C GLU A 46 -14.52 39.11 -8.38
N PRO A 47 -13.45 38.70 -7.68
CA PRO A 47 -12.68 37.53 -8.06
C PRO A 47 -13.64 36.37 -8.24
N ARG A 48 -13.81 35.92 -9.49
CA ARG A 48 -14.77 34.87 -9.82
C ARG A 48 -14.24 33.58 -9.21
N THR A 49 -14.75 33.24 -8.03
CA THR A 49 -14.41 32.01 -7.32
C THR A 49 -15.17 30.85 -7.94
N LEU A 50 -14.68 29.62 -7.72
CA LEU A 50 -15.40 28.41 -8.14
C LEU A 50 -16.80 28.33 -7.48
N GLU A 51 -16.95 28.92 -6.30
CA GLU A 51 -18.19 28.99 -5.52
C GLU A 51 -19.23 29.91 -6.17
N SER A 52 -18.83 30.92 -6.94
CA SER A 52 -19.78 31.85 -7.60
C SER A 52 -20.37 31.32 -8.91
N LEU A 53 -19.96 30.13 -9.35
CA LEU A 53 -20.54 29.46 -10.51
C LEU A 53 -21.92 28.87 -10.17
N PRO A 54 -22.85 28.78 -11.15
CA PRO A 54 -24.09 28.01 -10.96
C PRO A 54 -23.81 26.56 -10.56
N ALA A 55 -24.65 26.00 -9.70
CA ALA A 55 -24.45 24.67 -9.11
C ALA A 55 -24.27 23.59 -10.20
N GLU A 56 -24.99 23.68 -11.33
CA GLU A 56 -24.90 22.75 -12.44
C GLU A 56 -23.51 22.72 -13.07
N ILE A 57 -22.87 23.89 -13.17
CA ILE A 57 -21.51 24.02 -13.69
C ILE A 57 -20.52 23.46 -12.67
N GLN A 58 -20.71 23.76 -11.38
CA GLN A 58 -19.88 23.19 -10.32
C GLN A 58 -19.97 21.66 -10.30
N TYR A 59 -21.18 21.09 -10.39
CA TYR A 59 -21.38 19.64 -10.46
C TYR A 59 -20.73 19.01 -11.69
N LYS A 60 -20.79 19.66 -12.86
CA LYS A 60 -20.06 19.18 -14.05
C LYS A 60 -18.56 19.18 -13.81
N ILE A 61 -17.98 20.27 -13.30
CA ILE A 61 -16.55 20.36 -13.00
C ILE A 61 -16.15 19.25 -12.00
N ILE A 62 -16.88 19.12 -10.90
CA ILE A 62 -16.66 18.09 -9.89
C ILE A 62 -16.81 16.69 -10.49
N GLY A 63 -17.75 16.49 -11.41
CA GLY A 63 -17.97 15.23 -12.12
C GLY A 63 -16.77 14.78 -12.95
N TYR A 64 -16.03 15.73 -13.54
CA TYR A 64 -14.79 15.45 -14.28
C TYR A 64 -13.57 15.24 -13.38
N LEU A 65 -13.65 15.56 -12.09
CA LEU A 65 -12.55 15.27 -11.15
C LEU A 65 -12.53 13.78 -10.80
N GLY A 66 -11.35 13.15 -10.91
CA GLY A 66 -11.11 11.84 -10.33
C GLY A 66 -11.15 11.87 -8.79
N PHE A 67 -11.03 10.70 -8.16
CA PHE A 67 -11.06 10.55 -6.70
C PHE A 67 -10.15 11.54 -5.95
N MET A 68 -8.91 11.71 -6.43
CA MET A 68 -7.94 12.64 -5.82
C MET A 68 -8.37 14.10 -5.92
N GLY A 69 -8.90 14.51 -7.08
CA GLY A 69 -9.38 15.86 -7.29
C GLY A 69 -10.55 16.17 -6.36
N LYS A 70 -11.52 15.24 -6.28
CA LYS A 70 -12.66 15.34 -5.36
C LYS A 70 -12.23 15.40 -3.90
N THR A 71 -11.29 14.53 -3.49
CA THR A 71 -10.78 14.50 -2.11
C THR A 71 -10.07 15.80 -1.74
N LYS A 72 -9.19 16.32 -2.61
CA LYS A 72 -8.50 17.60 -2.39
C LYS A 72 -9.48 18.76 -2.34
N LEU A 73 -10.44 18.81 -3.26
CA LEU A 73 -11.46 19.87 -3.30
C LEU A 73 -12.35 19.86 -2.04
N ARG A 74 -12.66 18.69 -1.49
CA ARG A 74 -13.34 18.59 -0.18
C ARG A 74 -12.52 19.17 0.96
N GLN A 75 -11.20 19.11 0.89
CA GLN A 75 -10.32 19.63 1.94
C GLN A 75 -10.10 21.15 1.84
N THR A 76 -10.49 21.81 0.75
CA THR A 76 -10.22 23.25 0.58
C THR A 76 -11.16 24.14 1.38
N ASN A 77 -12.45 23.81 1.49
CA ASN A 77 -13.43 24.62 2.23
C ASN A 77 -14.61 23.78 2.76
N HIS A 78 -15.42 24.39 3.63
CA HIS A 78 -16.61 23.75 4.21
C HIS A 78 -17.72 23.47 3.17
N PHE A 79 -17.88 24.36 2.18
CA PHE A 79 -18.89 24.25 1.14
C PHE A 79 -18.73 22.96 0.30
N TYR A 80 -17.52 22.68 -0.19
CA TYR A 80 -17.22 21.47 -0.96
C TYR A 80 -17.14 20.23 -0.08
N ASN A 81 -16.71 20.35 1.18
CA ASN A 81 -16.74 19.24 2.12
C ASN A 81 -18.16 18.67 2.33
N THR A 82 -19.15 19.57 2.38
CA THR A 82 -20.57 19.24 2.54
C THR A 82 -21.26 18.87 1.23
N THR A 83 -20.93 19.55 0.13
CA THR A 83 -21.56 19.35 -1.19
C THR A 83 -21.07 18.09 -1.89
N ILE A 84 -19.79 17.75 -1.75
CA ILE A 84 -19.20 16.55 -2.36
C ILE A 84 -19.31 15.42 -1.35
N PRO A 85 -20.08 14.34 -1.65
CA PRO A 85 -20.20 13.18 -0.78
C PRO A 85 -18.81 12.63 -0.44
N ALA A 86 -18.67 12.06 0.76
CA ALA A 86 -17.45 11.39 1.13
C ALA A 86 -17.16 10.27 0.12
N PRO A 87 -16.07 10.37 -0.65
CA PRO A 87 -15.83 9.40 -1.70
C PRO A 87 -15.44 8.09 -1.02
N THR A 88 -16.25 7.05 -1.22
CA THR A 88 -15.85 5.67 -0.97
C THR A 88 -15.01 5.23 -2.16
N PRO A 89 -13.68 5.12 -2.04
CA PRO A 89 -12.85 4.77 -3.17
C PRO A 89 -13.22 3.38 -3.67
N THR A 90 -13.41 3.25 -4.99
CA THR A 90 -13.31 1.97 -5.68
C THR A 90 -11.89 1.40 -5.57
N ASP A 91 -11.69 0.11 -5.84
CA ASP A 91 -10.36 -0.51 -5.78
C ASP A 91 -9.37 0.17 -6.74
N GLU A 92 -9.84 0.61 -7.91
CA GLU A 92 -9.09 1.36 -8.91
C GLU A 92 -8.66 2.74 -8.41
N GLU A 93 -9.57 3.48 -7.79
CA GLU A 93 -9.30 4.80 -7.21
C GLU A 93 -8.34 4.70 -6.01
N LEU A 94 -8.52 3.68 -5.16
CA LEU A 94 -7.62 3.41 -4.05
C LEU A 94 -6.23 3.04 -4.56
N ARG A 95 -6.14 2.29 -5.66
CA ARG A 95 -4.88 1.97 -6.32
C ARG A 95 -4.19 3.23 -6.83
N GLU A 96 -4.90 4.12 -7.51
CA GLU A 96 -4.34 5.39 -7.99
C GLU A 96 -3.87 6.28 -6.84
N LEU A 97 -4.69 6.42 -5.79
CA LEU A 97 -4.34 7.14 -4.58
C LEU A 97 -3.02 6.64 -4.01
N ILE A 98 -2.88 5.33 -3.81
CA ILE A 98 -1.68 4.76 -3.17
C ILE A 98 -0.45 4.87 -4.06
N LEU A 99 -0.62 4.76 -5.38
CA LEU A 99 0.46 5.00 -6.33
C LEU A 99 0.89 6.48 -6.35
N ALA A 100 -0.05 7.41 -6.16
CA ALA A 100 0.27 8.83 -6.02
C ALA A 100 0.99 9.10 -4.69
N THR A 101 0.50 8.53 -3.58
CA THR A 101 1.14 8.66 -2.25
C THR A 101 2.54 8.05 -2.22
N GLU A 102 2.81 7.02 -3.02
CA GLU A 102 4.17 6.47 -3.17
C GLU A 102 5.17 7.52 -3.65
N SER A 103 4.74 8.54 -4.40
CA SER A 103 5.61 9.61 -4.90
C SER A 103 5.83 10.75 -3.88
N GLU A 104 5.16 10.75 -2.73
CA GLU A 104 5.32 11.79 -1.70
C GLU A 104 6.63 11.64 -0.90
N ASP A 105 7.16 12.75 -0.39
CA ASP A 105 8.42 12.80 0.38
C ASP A 105 8.40 11.89 1.61
N TYR A 106 7.25 11.77 2.27
CA TYR A 106 7.04 10.83 3.35
C TYR A 106 7.29 9.38 2.93
N ALA A 107 6.75 8.96 1.78
CA ALA A 107 6.94 7.62 1.26
C ALA A 107 8.37 7.42 0.74
N THR A 108 9.02 8.47 0.22
CA THR A 108 10.44 8.46 -0.17
C THR A 108 11.36 8.25 1.02
N SER A 109 11.26 9.11 2.03
CA SER A 109 12.10 9.07 3.23
C SER A 109 11.98 7.75 3.97
N LYS A 110 10.78 7.19 4.06
CA LYS A 110 10.53 5.89 4.71
C LYS A 110 10.69 4.67 3.80
N GLN A 111 11.17 4.85 2.56
CA GLN A 111 11.35 3.77 1.58
C GLN A 111 10.09 2.89 1.43
N LEU A 112 8.94 3.52 1.27
CA LEU A 112 7.66 2.86 1.11
C LEU A 112 7.32 2.71 -0.38
N LEU A 113 6.67 1.62 -0.73
CA LEU A 113 6.23 1.25 -2.08
C LEU A 113 4.79 0.76 -2.04
N ALA A 114 4.00 1.10 -3.06
CA ALA A 114 2.64 0.61 -3.20
C ALA A 114 2.60 -0.88 -3.55
N CYS A 115 1.64 -1.60 -2.96
CA CYS A 115 1.27 -2.93 -3.40
C CYS A 115 -0.10 -2.90 -4.09
N ASN A 116 -0.15 -3.40 -5.33
CA ASN A 116 -1.35 -3.44 -6.17
C ASN A 116 -2.47 -4.35 -5.64
N ASN A 117 -2.16 -5.31 -4.78
CA ASN A 117 -3.16 -6.29 -4.34
C ASN A 117 -3.75 -5.97 -2.96
N CYS A 118 -2.90 -5.67 -1.97
CA CYS A 118 -3.41 -5.30 -0.65
C CYS A 118 -3.72 -3.82 -0.53
N LEU A 119 -3.45 -3.03 -1.59
CA LEU A 119 -3.69 -1.60 -1.65
C LEU A 119 -3.17 -0.92 -0.37
N ARG A 120 -1.87 -1.10 -0.09
CA ARG A 120 -1.17 -0.50 1.05
C ARG A 120 0.25 -0.13 0.67
N LEU A 121 0.76 0.94 1.28
CA LEU A 121 2.19 1.24 1.29
C LEU A 121 2.92 0.25 2.21
N ARG A 122 4.01 -0.32 1.71
CA ARG A 122 4.87 -1.26 2.45
C ARG A 122 6.33 -0.88 2.27
N HIS A 123 7.15 -1.14 3.27
CA HIS A 123 8.59 -0.91 3.17
C HIS A 123 9.22 -1.73 2.04
N VAL A 124 10.26 -1.22 1.38
CA VAL A 124 10.99 -1.90 0.27
C VAL A 124 11.41 -3.33 0.63
N SER A 125 11.78 -3.59 1.89
CA SER A 125 12.13 -4.93 2.38
C SER A 125 10.98 -5.94 2.37
N LYS A 126 9.74 -5.49 2.14
CA LYS A 126 8.57 -6.34 1.94
C LYS A 126 8.31 -6.65 0.47
N PHE A 127 9.24 -6.34 -0.43
CA PHE A 127 9.17 -6.64 -1.86
C PHE A 127 10.40 -7.45 -2.30
N ARG A 128 10.23 -8.29 -3.32
CA ARG A 128 11.36 -8.97 -3.97
C ARG A 128 12.20 -7.94 -4.75
N ASP A 129 13.48 -8.19 -4.94
CA ASP A 129 14.35 -7.27 -5.71
C ASP A 129 13.83 -6.98 -7.12
N THR A 130 13.22 -7.97 -7.77
CA THR A 130 12.61 -7.79 -9.11
C THR A 130 11.33 -6.94 -9.09
N GLN A 131 10.79 -6.65 -7.91
CA GLN A 131 9.65 -5.77 -7.68
C GLN A 131 10.09 -4.34 -7.35
N THR A 132 11.36 -4.15 -6.95
CA THR A 132 11.94 -2.84 -6.61
C THR A 132 12.88 -2.30 -7.69
N LYS A 133 13.26 -3.10 -8.69
CA LYS A 133 14.19 -2.76 -9.77
C LYS A 133 13.52 -2.78 -11.16
N GLY A 134 14.20 -2.23 -12.17
CA GLY A 134 13.78 -2.26 -13.58
C GLY A 134 12.45 -1.53 -13.84
N LYS A 135 11.54 -2.16 -14.59
CA LYS A 135 10.25 -1.55 -14.98
C LYS A 135 9.29 -1.31 -13.80
N ARG A 136 9.55 -1.90 -12.62
CA ARG A 136 8.71 -1.80 -11.41
C ARG A 136 9.28 -0.85 -10.35
N ILE A 137 10.31 -0.07 -10.65
CA ILE A 137 10.75 1.04 -9.80
C ILE A 137 9.60 2.03 -9.53
N ARG A 138 9.77 2.93 -8.57
CA ARG A 138 8.73 3.89 -8.13
C ARG A 138 8.08 4.70 -9.26
N ASN A 139 8.87 5.15 -10.22
CA ASN A 139 8.39 5.89 -11.38
C ASN A 139 8.40 5.03 -12.66
N GLY A 140 8.46 3.70 -12.50
CA GLY A 140 8.52 2.77 -13.61
C GLY A 140 7.14 2.51 -14.23
N PRO A 141 7.07 2.18 -15.53
CA PRO A 141 5.81 1.98 -16.24
C PRO A 141 4.98 0.83 -15.68
N GLN A 142 5.61 -0.14 -15.00
CA GLN A 142 4.95 -1.30 -14.41
C GLN A 142 4.85 -1.24 -12.88
N ARG A 143 4.99 -0.05 -12.27
CA ARG A 143 4.83 0.12 -10.81
C ARG A 143 3.48 -0.37 -10.28
N HIS A 144 2.42 -0.21 -11.08
CA HIS A 144 1.07 -0.66 -10.76
C HIS A 144 0.92 -2.19 -10.76
N LEU A 145 1.92 -2.96 -11.24
CA LEU A 145 1.93 -4.42 -11.17
C LEU A 145 2.68 -4.94 -9.94
N ARG A 146 3.16 -4.05 -9.06
CA ARG A 146 3.99 -4.42 -7.93
C ARG A 146 3.20 -5.16 -6.86
N LEU A 147 3.74 -6.28 -6.40
CA LEU A 147 3.16 -7.07 -5.30
C LEU A 147 4.16 -7.18 -4.15
N CYS A 148 3.69 -6.91 -2.93
CA CYS A 148 4.45 -7.22 -1.73
C CYS A 148 4.63 -8.74 -1.60
N LEU A 149 5.63 -9.17 -0.85
CA LEU A 149 5.98 -10.58 -0.65
C LEU A 149 4.77 -11.41 -0.22
N GLN A 150 4.01 -10.93 0.77
CA GLN A 150 2.82 -11.63 1.23
C GLN A 150 1.81 -11.82 0.10
N CYS A 151 1.41 -10.75 -0.60
CA CYS A 151 0.44 -10.86 -1.70
C CYS A 151 0.94 -11.78 -2.83
N ALA A 152 2.22 -11.66 -3.20
CA ALA A 152 2.81 -12.49 -4.24
C ALA A 152 2.87 -13.98 -3.87
N ILE A 153 3.19 -14.30 -2.61
CA ILE A 153 3.17 -15.70 -2.10
C ILE A 153 1.74 -16.24 -2.12
N TRP A 154 0.76 -15.45 -1.67
CA TRP A 154 -0.63 -15.86 -1.62
C TRP A 154 -1.23 -16.08 -3.02
N LYS A 155 -0.84 -15.26 -4.00
CA LYS A 155 -1.17 -15.45 -5.42
C LYS A 155 -0.37 -16.56 -6.11
N GLY A 156 0.56 -17.22 -5.42
CA GLY A 156 1.35 -18.31 -5.99
C GLY A 156 2.43 -17.88 -6.99
N TRP A 157 2.80 -16.59 -7.02
CA TRP A 157 3.86 -16.10 -7.92
C TRP A 157 5.24 -16.63 -7.55
N TYR A 158 5.43 -16.97 -6.28
CA TYR A 158 6.68 -17.57 -5.79
C TYR A 158 6.43 -19.03 -5.42
N ARG A 159 7.29 -19.91 -5.96
CA ARG A 159 7.23 -21.33 -5.65
C ARG A 159 7.60 -21.55 -4.17
N LEU A 160 6.75 -22.31 -3.47
CA LEU A 160 7.02 -22.72 -2.10
C LEU A 160 8.25 -23.64 -2.06
N GLY A 161 9.02 -23.57 -0.98
CA GLY A 161 10.23 -24.37 -0.77
C GLY A 161 11.46 -23.87 -1.54
N LYS A 162 11.43 -22.64 -2.05
CA LYS A 162 12.54 -22.02 -2.81
C LYS A 162 12.99 -20.72 -2.14
N PHE A 163 14.22 -20.32 -2.45
CA PHE A 163 14.76 -19.02 -2.07
C PHE A 163 14.43 -17.97 -3.12
N ILE A 164 14.25 -16.75 -2.64
CA ILE A 164 14.15 -15.54 -3.45
C ILE A 164 15.10 -14.48 -2.87
N LYS A 165 15.51 -13.52 -3.70
CA LYS A 165 16.30 -12.37 -3.26
C LYS A 165 15.40 -11.22 -2.81
N VAL A 166 15.60 -10.77 -1.57
CA VAL A 166 14.91 -9.63 -0.96
C VAL A 166 15.96 -8.75 -0.32
N TYR A 167 16.12 -7.54 -0.82
CA TYR A 167 17.13 -6.59 -0.38
C TYR A 167 18.56 -7.19 -0.41
N GLY A 168 18.87 -7.98 -1.45
CA GLY A 168 20.14 -8.71 -1.59
C GLY A 168 20.25 -10.00 -0.75
N GLU A 169 19.42 -10.17 0.28
CA GLU A 169 19.42 -11.34 1.15
C GLU A 169 18.62 -12.50 0.56
N ASP A 170 19.05 -13.73 0.86
CA ASP A 170 18.29 -14.94 0.53
C ASP A 170 17.17 -15.14 1.54
N VAL A 171 15.93 -15.13 1.04
CA VAL A 171 14.73 -15.37 1.84
C VAL A 171 14.04 -16.63 1.35
N TYR A 172 13.80 -17.57 2.27
CA TYR A 172 13.14 -18.84 2.01
C TYR A 172 11.62 -18.71 2.12
N ILE A 173 10.89 -19.22 1.12
CA ILE A 173 9.44 -19.29 1.16
C ILE A 173 9.02 -20.67 1.68
N CYS A 174 8.56 -20.74 2.94
CA CYS A 174 8.11 -21.98 3.55
C CYS A 174 6.74 -22.42 2.98
N ARG A 175 6.42 -23.73 3.10
CA ARG A 175 5.10 -24.27 2.74
C ARG A 175 3.93 -23.62 3.49
N CYS A 176 4.18 -23.08 4.68
CA CYS A 176 3.19 -22.29 5.44
C CYS A 176 3.00 -20.86 4.90
N ARG A 177 3.56 -20.53 3.72
CA ARG A 177 3.48 -19.21 3.06
C ARG A 177 4.16 -18.07 3.82
N ARG A 178 5.01 -18.38 4.81
CA ARG A 178 5.89 -17.40 5.45
C ARG A 178 7.22 -17.28 4.69
N ALA A 179 7.71 -16.05 4.61
CA ALA A 179 9.03 -15.72 4.08
C ALA A 179 9.99 -15.54 5.27
N THR A 180 11.07 -16.31 5.30
CA THR A 180 12.04 -16.30 6.41
C THR A 180 13.44 -16.05 5.87
N PRO A 181 14.18 -15.05 6.37
CA PRO A 181 15.58 -14.85 6.00
C PRO A 181 16.40 -16.12 6.24
N LYS A 182 17.38 -16.39 5.38
CA LYS A 182 18.24 -17.57 5.50
C LYS A 182 18.94 -17.66 6.86
N ALA A 183 19.33 -16.51 7.43
CA ALA A 183 19.94 -16.42 8.75
C ALA A 183 19.02 -16.92 9.89
N ASN A 184 17.70 -16.90 9.70
CA ASN A 184 16.71 -17.32 10.70
C ASN A 184 16.18 -18.75 10.43
N LEU A 185 16.81 -19.50 9.54
CA LEU A 185 16.45 -20.89 9.29
C LEU A 185 17.17 -21.81 10.30
N PRO A 186 16.51 -22.88 10.78
CA PRO A 186 17.15 -23.85 11.66
C PRO A 186 18.29 -24.57 10.94
N SER A 187 19.35 -24.99 11.63
CA SER A 187 20.55 -25.59 11.00
C SER A 187 20.24 -26.79 10.10
N ASN A 188 19.19 -27.56 10.42
CA ASN A 188 18.73 -28.72 9.66
C ASN A 188 17.63 -28.40 8.62
N TRP A 189 17.42 -27.13 8.25
CA TRP A 189 16.34 -26.72 7.35
C TRP A 189 16.41 -27.41 5.97
N ILE A 190 17.61 -27.81 5.51
CA ILE A 190 17.79 -28.49 4.22
C ILE A 190 17.02 -29.81 4.18
N ALA A 191 17.03 -30.57 5.28
CA ALA A 191 16.34 -31.85 5.38
C ALA A 191 14.81 -31.66 5.41
N HIS A 192 14.33 -30.68 6.19
CA HIS A 192 12.90 -30.54 6.45
C HIS A 192 12.18 -29.58 5.51
N LYS A 193 12.90 -28.68 4.84
CA LYS A 193 12.35 -27.64 3.95
C LYS A 193 11.21 -26.84 4.63
N ARG A 194 11.46 -26.39 5.86
CA ARG A 194 10.51 -25.62 6.68
C ARG A 194 11.17 -24.40 7.32
N CYS A 195 10.38 -23.36 7.60
CA CYS A 195 10.81 -22.25 8.46
C CYS A 195 10.93 -22.70 9.92
N ALA A 196 11.61 -21.91 10.74
CA ALA A 196 11.83 -22.16 12.17
C ALA A 196 10.54 -22.50 12.92
N ASP A 197 9.48 -21.70 12.73
CA ASP A 197 8.20 -21.93 13.42
C ASP A 197 7.55 -23.27 13.03
N CYS A 198 7.54 -23.60 11.74
CA CYS A 198 6.97 -24.86 11.26
C CYS A 198 7.82 -26.07 11.63
N PHE A 199 9.11 -25.85 11.84
CA PHE A 199 10.01 -26.86 12.36
C PHE A 199 9.76 -27.09 13.85
N SER A 200 9.66 -26.02 14.66
CA SER A 200 9.35 -26.10 16.09
C SER A 200 8.02 -26.80 16.36
N GLU A 201 6.97 -26.45 15.62
CA GLU A 201 5.66 -27.11 15.76
C GLU A 201 5.69 -28.60 15.35
N MET A 202 6.52 -28.97 14.37
CA MET A 202 6.74 -30.37 14.02
C MET A 202 7.43 -31.11 15.18
N GLU A 203 8.47 -30.52 15.76
CA GLU A 203 9.25 -31.17 16.83
C GLU A 203 8.42 -31.36 18.10
N LYS A 204 7.65 -30.34 18.52
CA LYS A 204 6.69 -30.47 19.62
C LYS A 204 5.67 -31.58 19.36
N SER A 205 5.21 -31.70 18.12
CA SER A 205 4.27 -32.77 17.73
C SER A 205 4.91 -34.14 17.73
N ARG A 206 6.20 -34.26 17.39
CA ARG A 206 6.98 -35.49 17.52
C ARG A 206 7.14 -35.89 18.98
N GLN A 207 7.56 -34.95 19.84
CA GLN A 207 7.71 -35.16 21.28
C GLN A 207 6.40 -35.62 21.93
N ARG A 208 5.28 -34.96 21.63
CA ARG A 208 3.95 -35.36 22.13
C ARG A 208 3.58 -36.80 21.75
N ARG A 209 3.92 -37.24 20.52
CA ARG A 209 3.68 -38.62 20.07
C ARG A 209 4.56 -39.62 20.79
N GLU A 210 5.82 -39.29 21.03
CA GLU A 210 6.76 -40.15 21.76
C GLU A 210 6.39 -40.28 23.23
N GLU A 211 6.03 -39.16 23.88
CA GLU A 211 5.53 -39.15 25.26
C GLU A 211 4.24 -39.97 25.38
N SER A 212 3.31 -39.83 24.42
CA SER A 212 2.08 -40.64 24.38
C SER A 212 2.39 -42.14 24.24
N LYS A 213 3.41 -42.51 23.45
CA LYS A 213 3.85 -43.91 23.32
C LYS A 213 4.49 -44.42 24.62
N ARG A 214 5.29 -43.60 25.32
CA ARG A 214 5.87 -43.95 26.61
C ARG A 214 4.77 -44.20 27.64
N LYS A 215 3.85 -43.24 27.83
CA LYS A 215 2.70 -43.39 28.74
C LYS A 215 1.88 -44.65 28.45
N ARG A 216 1.61 -44.96 27.18
CA ARG A 216 0.90 -46.21 26.80
C ARG A 216 1.69 -47.47 27.15
N LYS A 217 3.01 -47.48 26.94
CA LYS A 217 3.87 -48.61 27.33
C LYS A 217 3.92 -48.75 28.85
N ASP A 218 4.01 -47.65 29.58
CA ASP A 218 4.03 -47.66 31.04
C ASP A 218 2.70 -48.19 31.59
N VAL A 219 1.56 -47.72 31.08
CA VAL A 219 0.23 -48.25 31.43
C VAL A 219 0.12 -49.74 31.10
N LEU A 220 0.56 -50.17 29.91
CA LEU A 220 0.54 -51.57 29.52
C LEU A 220 1.45 -52.43 30.41
N MET A 221 2.64 -51.94 30.78
CA MET A 221 3.57 -52.62 31.68
C MET A 221 3.01 -52.72 33.09
N MET A 222 2.33 -51.68 33.59
CA MET A 222 1.69 -51.70 34.91
C MET A 222 0.50 -52.67 34.93
N ALA A 223 -0.36 -52.64 33.92
CA ALA A 223 -1.45 -53.60 33.78
C ALA A 223 -0.93 -55.04 33.68
N TRP A 224 0.15 -55.26 32.93
CA TRP A 224 0.81 -56.57 32.87
C TRP A 224 1.30 -57.02 34.26
N LYS A 225 1.94 -56.15 35.03
CA LYS A 225 2.38 -56.47 36.40
C LYS A 225 1.23 -56.74 37.38
N GLU A 226 0.07 -56.11 37.21
CA GLU A 226 -1.11 -56.38 38.06
C GLU A 226 -1.75 -57.74 37.77
N TRP A 227 -1.67 -58.21 36.51
CA TRP A 227 -2.34 -59.42 36.07
C TRP A 227 -1.51 -60.69 36.24
N PHE A 228 -0.19 -60.55 36.41
CA PHE A 228 0.74 -61.66 36.57
C PHE A 228 1.32 -61.66 37.97
N THR A 229 1.12 -62.76 38.69
CA THR A 229 1.83 -63.01 39.95
C THR A 229 3.29 -63.40 39.66
N PRO A 230 4.22 -63.20 40.62
CA PRO A 230 5.63 -63.56 40.43
C PRO A 230 5.84 -65.04 40.00
N GLU A 231 4.97 -65.94 40.46
CA GLU A 231 4.99 -67.37 40.11
C GLU A 231 4.59 -67.60 38.64
N GLN A 232 3.55 -66.93 38.15
CA GLN A 232 3.14 -66.98 36.74
C GLN A 232 4.17 -66.30 35.81
N GLU A 233 4.88 -65.29 36.30
CA GLU A 233 5.96 -64.64 35.55
C GLU A 233 7.15 -65.59 35.31
N GLN A 234 7.48 -66.40 36.32
CA GLN A 234 8.52 -67.43 36.23
C GLN A 234 8.11 -68.53 35.24
N GLU A 235 6.86 -69.03 35.33
CA GLU A 235 6.33 -70.02 34.38
C GLU A 235 6.32 -69.51 32.92
N GLN A 236 5.98 -68.25 32.69
CA GLN A 236 6.03 -67.66 31.34
C GLN A 236 7.47 -67.52 30.82
N ARG A 237 8.42 -67.12 31.67
CA ARG A 237 9.85 -67.06 31.29
C ARG A 237 10.38 -68.44 30.93
N ASP A 238 10.06 -69.44 31.73
CA ASP A 238 10.48 -70.82 31.50
C ASP A 238 9.86 -71.38 30.20
N MET A 239 8.60 -71.05 29.91
CA MET A 239 7.97 -71.33 28.61
C MET A 239 8.71 -70.68 27.43
N TYR A 240 9.07 -69.39 27.54
CA TYR A 240 9.75 -68.68 26.45
C TYR A 240 11.19 -69.18 26.23
N PHE A 241 11.87 -69.64 27.28
CA PHE A 241 13.22 -70.22 27.17
C PHE A 241 13.23 -71.63 26.57
N HIS A 242 12.15 -72.41 26.73
CA HIS A 242 12.06 -73.75 26.13
C HIS A 242 11.78 -73.76 24.63
N PHE A 243 11.29 -72.65 24.06
CA PHE A 243 11.16 -72.46 22.61
C PHE A 243 12.30 -71.60 22.04
N GLY A 244 13.56 -71.97 22.36
CA GLY A 244 14.74 -71.39 21.73
C GLY A 244 14.67 -71.46 20.19
N PRO A 245 15.39 -70.56 19.48
CA PRO A 245 15.26 -70.41 18.03
C PRO A 245 15.50 -71.75 17.35
N ARG A 246 14.45 -72.27 16.68
CA ARG A 246 14.58 -73.46 15.83
C ARG A 246 15.67 -73.14 14.82
N ARG A 247 16.82 -73.81 14.96
CA ARG A 247 17.85 -73.79 13.93
C ARG A 247 17.18 -74.33 12.67
N THR A 248 16.99 -73.48 11.69
CA THR A 248 16.54 -73.89 10.36
C THR A 248 17.62 -74.79 9.78
N PRO A 249 17.30 -76.04 9.39
CA PRO A 249 18.28 -76.92 8.77
C PRO A 249 18.69 -76.34 7.42
N SER A 250 20.01 -76.30 7.21
CA SER A 250 20.71 -75.91 5.98
C SER A 250 20.59 -76.98 4.90
#